data_AF-A0A3S1A2L0-F1
#
_entry.id   AF-A0A3S1A2L0-F1
#
_cell.length_a   1.000
_cell.length_b   1.000
_cell.length_c   1.000
_cell.angle_alpha   90.00
_cell.angle_beta   90.00
_cell.angle_gamma   90.00
#
_symmetry.space_group_name_H-M   'P 1'
#
loop_
_entity.id
_entity.type
_entity.pdbx_description
1 polymer ?
#
loop_
_entity_poly.entity_id
_entity_poly.type
_entity_poly.pdbx_seq_one_letter_code
_entity_poly.pdbx_strand_id
1 'polypeptide(L)'
;MLRKRLNSTDMKRMCRSLQKIVEGMVEGTRGRGRRRISWVKNVDGSSGMKINECCESALEQERWNIQFGTKVKVLRAYVLSVLMYGSECWTISKEMEKRLLAIEMWFLRRIFRISWTERKTNEEVLHLHGTDRSLLQMIRKRQMEFLGHINRHDGLEKLMLHGKVEGKRARGRQRQTFMDSLSRFTNASNKNLSKLEIFRRTEDREAWKSLIVDVCARPDTWMK
;
A
#
# COMPACT_ATOMS: atom_id res chain seq x y z
N MET A 1 -24.61 -28.22 -8.57
CA MET A 1 -24.90 -27.02 -7.77
C MET A 1 -24.08 -25.84 -8.28
N LEU A 2 -24.75 -24.85 -8.86
CA LEU A 2 -24.15 -23.71 -9.55
C LEU A 2 -23.41 -22.78 -8.56
N ARG A 3 -22.08 -22.90 -8.49
CA ARG A 3 -21.19 -21.91 -7.88
C ARG A 3 -21.27 -20.63 -8.71
N LYS A 4 -22.13 -19.70 -8.34
CA LYS A 4 -22.28 -18.41 -9.06
C LYS A 4 -20.95 -17.65 -9.01
N ARG A 5 -20.38 -17.39 -10.19
CA ARG A 5 -19.29 -16.42 -10.42
C ARG A 5 -19.59 -15.14 -9.64
N LEU A 6 -18.61 -14.59 -8.93
CA LEU A 6 -18.68 -13.17 -8.61
C LEU A 6 -18.77 -12.40 -9.94
N ASN A 7 -19.76 -11.53 -10.04
CA ASN A 7 -20.06 -10.82 -11.29
C ASN A 7 -18.86 -9.97 -11.72
N SER A 8 -18.58 -9.91 -13.03
CA SER A 8 -17.57 -9.05 -13.67
C SER A 8 -17.56 -7.59 -13.13
N THR A 9 -18.68 -7.16 -12.56
CA THR A 9 -18.92 -5.86 -11.92
C THR A 9 -18.09 -5.61 -10.65
N ASP A 10 -17.91 -6.59 -9.76
CA ASP A 10 -17.18 -6.42 -8.49
C ASP A 10 -15.67 -6.33 -8.70
N MET A 11 -15.20 -7.19 -9.61
CA MET A 11 -13.86 -7.20 -10.19
C MET A 11 -13.54 -5.86 -10.84
N LYS A 12 -14.41 -5.35 -11.74
CA LYS A 12 -14.30 -4.00 -12.31
C LYS A 12 -14.35 -2.90 -11.25
N ARG A 13 -15.09 -3.07 -10.14
CA ARG A 13 -15.19 -2.08 -9.06
C ARG A 13 -13.89 -2.01 -8.25
N MET A 14 -13.25 -3.14 -8.00
CA MET A 14 -11.96 -3.18 -7.28
C MET A 14 -10.77 -2.85 -8.14
N CYS A 15 -10.74 -3.28 -9.40
CA CYS A 15 -9.80 -2.77 -10.40
C CYS A 15 -9.92 -1.25 -10.52
N ARG A 16 -11.14 -0.69 -10.50
CA ARG A 16 -11.34 0.77 -10.40
C ARG A 16 -10.89 1.37 -9.07
N SER A 17 -10.95 0.66 -7.95
CA SER A 17 -10.43 1.14 -6.66
C SER A 17 -8.90 1.11 -6.60
N LEU A 18 -8.27 0.03 -7.07
CA LEU A 18 -6.83 -0.09 -7.29
C LEU A 18 -6.34 1.01 -8.23
N GLN A 19 -7.02 1.17 -9.36
CA GLN A 19 -6.78 2.24 -10.31
C GLN A 19 -6.96 3.60 -9.63
N LYS A 20 -8.03 3.88 -8.88
CA LYS A 20 -8.15 5.16 -8.14
C LYS A 20 -7.07 5.39 -7.08
N ILE A 21 -6.53 4.34 -6.47
CA ILE A 21 -5.42 4.44 -5.51
C ILE A 21 -4.14 4.82 -6.24
N VAL A 22 -3.85 4.11 -7.33
CA VAL A 22 -2.63 4.30 -8.12
C VAL A 22 -2.68 5.60 -8.95
N GLU A 23 -3.83 5.93 -9.53
CA GLU A 23 -4.08 7.15 -10.31
C GLU A 23 -4.28 8.39 -9.41
N GLY A 24 -5.01 8.24 -8.30
CA GLY A 24 -5.31 9.33 -7.37
C GLY A 24 -4.11 9.83 -6.55
N MET A 25 -2.97 9.14 -6.61
CA MET A 25 -1.69 9.63 -6.06
C MET A 25 -0.88 10.49 -7.03
N VAL A 26 -1.20 10.43 -8.34
CA VAL A 26 -0.52 11.18 -9.40
C VAL A 26 -1.39 12.36 -9.86
N GLU A 27 -2.71 12.19 -9.85
CA GLU A 27 -3.70 13.21 -10.22
C GLU A 27 -4.03 14.14 -9.05
N GLY A 28 -3.15 15.12 -8.81
CA GLY A 28 -3.60 16.42 -8.32
C GLY A 28 -4.08 17.25 -9.51
N THR A 29 -5.26 17.87 -9.42
CA THR A 29 -5.63 18.93 -10.37
C THR A 29 -4.62 20.08 -10.23
N ARG A 30 -3.72 20.22 -11.22
CA ARG A 30 -3.15 21.54 -11.52
C ARG A 30 -4.30 22.37 -12.07
N GLY A 31 -4.45 23.59 -11.57
CA GLY A 31 -5.24 24.59 -12.28
C GLY A 31 -4.80 24.65 -13.74
N ARG A 32 -5.79 24.69 -14.64
CA ARG A 32 -5.68 24.79 -16.10
C ARG A 32 -4.94 23.63 -16.81
N GLY A 33 -5.70 22.62 -17.24
CA GLY A 33 -5.68 22.23 -18.66
C GLY A 33 -4.93 20.97 -19.10
N ARG A 34 -4.03 20.35 -18.32
CA ARG A 34 -3.45 19.03 -18.69
C ARG A 34 -3.57 18.02 -17.55
N ARG A 35 -4.31 16.92 -17.81
CA ARG A 35 -4.34 15.74 -16.92
C ARG A 35 -2.98 15.05 -17.00
N ARG A 36 -2.39 14.75 -15.84
CA ARG A 36 -1.17 13.94 -15.76
C ARG A 36 -1.54 12.52 -16.19
N ILE A 37 -0.78 11.92 -17.11
CA ILE A 37 -1.02 10.53 -17.52
C ILE A 37 -0.85 9.66 -16.26
N SER A 38 -1.85 8.83 -15.99
CA SER A 38 -1.89 8.01 -14.79
C SER A 38 -0.77 6.98 -14.82
N TRP A 39 -0.19 6.62 -13.67
CA TRP A 39 0.89 5.61 -13.63
C TRP A 39 0.43 4.27 -14.19
N VAL A 40 -0.84 3.89 -13.96
CA VAL A 40 -1.48 2.72 -14.59
C VAL A 40 -1.40 2.84 -16.12
N LYS A 41 -1.74 4.00 -16.69
CA LYS A 41 -1.63 4.25 -18.14
C LYS A 41 -0.19 4.25 -18.66
N ASN A 42 0.79 4.67 -17.85
CA ASN A 42 2.21 4.58 -18.21
C ASN A 42 2.74 3.14 -18.17
N VAL A 43 2.32 2.34 -17.19
CA VAL A 43 2.66 0.91 -17.11
C VAL A 43 1.98 0.16 -18.26
N ASP A 44 0.67 0.33 -18.43
CA ASP A 44 -0.10 -0.26 -19.53
C ASP A 44 0.50 0.11 -20.91
N GLY A 45 0.97 1.35 -21.06
CA GLY A 45 1.59 1.86 -22.29
C GLY A 45 3.05 1.42 -22.52
N SER A 46 3.79 1.07 -21.47
CA SER A 46 5.21 0.67 -21.57
C SER A 46 5.39 -0.85 -21.65
N SER A 47 4.55 -1.62 -20.94
CA SER A 47 4.62 -3.09 -20.93
C SER A 47 3.68 -3.74 -21.95
N GLY A 48 2.72 -2.98 -22.50
CA GLY A 48 1.63 -3.52 -23.32
C GLY A 48 0.66 -4.43 -22.56
N MET A 49 0.86 -4.59 -21.24
CA MET A 49 0.05 -5.45 -20.38
C MET A 49 -0.88 -4.61 -19.52
N LYS A 50 -2.19 -4.81 -19.66
CA LYS A 50 -3.14 -4.15 -18.75
C LYS A 50 -3.05 -4.80 -17.38
N ILE A 51 -2.78 -4.00 -16.35
CA ILE A 51 -2.72 -4.49 -14.95
C ILE A 51 -3.97 -5.30 -14.57
N ASN A 52 -5.14 -4.88 -15.06
CA ASN A 52 -6.39 -5.59 -14.84
C ASN A 52 -6.42 -6.96 -15.53
N GLU A 53 -5.91 -7.10 -16.76
CA GLU A 53 -5.85 -8.37 -17.48
C GLU A 53 -4.82 -9.33 -16.86
N CYS A 54 -3.70 -8.81 -16.35
CA CYS A 54 -2.74 -9.60 -15.56
C CYS A 54 -3.32 -10.05 -14.22
N CYS A 55 -4.05 -9.16 -13.52
CA CYS A 55 -4.75 -9.52 -12.29
C CYS A 55 -5.81 -10.57 -12.57
N GLU A 56 -6.60 -10.42 -13.63
CA GLU A 56 -7.55 -11.45 -14.06
C GLU A 56 -6.85 -12.76 -14.38
N SER A 57 -5.83 -12.75 -15.22
CA SER A 57 -5.11 -13.98 -15.60
C SER A 57 -4.46 -14.68 -14.39
N ALA A 58 -3.95 -13.92 -13.42
CA ALA A 58 -3.39 -14.47 -12.17
C ALA A 58 -4.47 -14.94 -11.18
N LEU A 59 -5.68 -14.36 -11.23
CA LEU A 59 -6.80 -14.65 -10.32
C LEU A 59 -7.89 -15.54 -10.96
N GLU A 60 -7.78 -15.87 -12.24
CA GLU A 60 -8.63 -16.80 -12.98
C GLU A 60 -8.19 -18.24 -12.62
N GLN A 61 -8.46 -18.55 -11.35
CA GLN A 61 -8.03 -19.78 -10.68
C GLN A 61 -8.85 -21.01 -11.07
N GLU A 62 -9.73 -20.96 -12.07
CA GLU A 62 -10.50 -22.14 -12.49
C GLU A 62 -9.59 -23.28 -13.00
N ARG A 63 -8.34 -22.97 -13.41
CA ARG A 63 -7.44 -23.93 -14.07
C ARG A 63 -6.31 -24.52 -13.20
N TRP A 64 -6.08 -23.99 -12.00
CA TRP A 64 -4.86 -24.31 -11.23
C TRP A 64 -5.15 -25.20 -10.00
N ASN A 65 -4.83 -26.50 -10.11
CA ASN A 65 -4.80 -27.46 -9.00
C ASN A 65 -3.46 -27.38 -8.23
N ILE A 66 -3.16 -26.21 -7.67
CA ILE A 66 -1.90 -25.93 -6.95
C ILE A 66 -2.19 -25.69 -5.46
N GLN A 67 -1.26 -26.10 -4.59
CA GLN A 67 -1.29 -25.81 -3.16
C GLN A 67 -1.43 -24.31 -2.84
N PHE A 68 -2.16 -24.01 -1.76
CA PHE A 68 -2.49 -22.65 -1.33
C PHE A 68 -1.25 -21.76 -1.14
N GLY A 69 -0.21 -22.27 -0.49
CA GLY A 69 1.02 -21.51 -0.24
C GLY A 69 1.69 -21.00 -1.52
N THR A 70 1.66 -21.78 -2.60
CA THR A 70 2.20 -21.38 -3.91
C THR A 70 1.36 -20.27 -4.55
N LYS A 71 0.03 -20.31 -4.40
CA LYS A 71 -0.85 -19.23 -4.91
C LYS A 71 -0.58 -17.90 -4.23
N VAL A 72 -0.34 -17.91 -2.92
CA VAL A 72 0.05 -16.70 -2.17
C VAL A 72 1.40 -16.18 -2.65
N LYS A 73 2.38 -17.06 -2.89
CA LYS A 73 3.69 -16.68 -3.45
C LYS A 73 3.55 -16.02 -4.83
N VAL A 74 2.73 -16.57 -5.72
CA VAL A 74 2.46 -15.99 -7.05
C VAL A 74 1.81 -14.60 -6.92
N LEU A 75 0.80 -14.45 -6.06
CA LEU A 75 0.19 -13.14 -5.80
C LEU A 75 1.22 -12.12 -5.32
N ARG A 76 2.07 -12.51 -4.34
CA ARG A 76 3.14 -11.66 -3.81
C ARG A 76 4.13 -11.26 -4.90
N ALA A 77 4.49 -12.17 -5.79
CA ALA A 77 5.49 -11.96 -6.84
C ALA A 77 5.01 -11.05 -7.98
N TYR A 78 3.75 -11.18 -8.40
CA TYR A 78 3.22 -10.43 -9.56
C TYR A 78 2.35 -9.24 -9.17
N VAL A 79 1.37 -9.46 -8.31
CA VAL A 79 0.36 -8.42 -8.03
C VAL A 79 0.85 -7.46 -6.95
N LEU A 80 1.43 -7.99 -5.87
CA LEU A 80 1.97 -7.12 -4.83
C LEU A 80 3.25 -6.40 -5.26
N SER A 81 4.06 -6.98 -6.15
CA SER A 81 5.25 -6.29 -6.69
C SER A 81 4.86 -5.04 -7.48
N VAL A 82 3.86 -5.14 -8.34
CA VAL A 82 3.28 -4.00 -9.08
C VAL A 82 2.65 -3.00 -8.12
N LEU A 83 1.88 -3.46 -7.14
CA LEU A 83 1.22 -2.58 -6.18
C LEU A 83 2.22 -1.84 -5.28
N MET A 84 3.31 -2.49 -4.87
CA MET A 84 4.34 -1.89 -4.00
C MET A 84 5.38 -1.10 -4.78
N TYR A 85 5.30 -1.05 -6.11
CA TYR A 85 6.23 -0.24 -6.90
C TYR A 85 6.01 1.24 -6.59
N GLY A 86 7.07 1.92 -6.14
CA GLY A 86 7.03 3.34 -5.78
C GLY A 86 6.21 3.65 -4.52
N SER A 87 5.77 2.63 -3.75
CA SER A 87 4.99 2.85 -2.52
C SER A 87 5.77 3.55 -1.40
N GLU A 88 7.09 3.52 -1.51
CA GLU A 88 8.06 4.21 -0.66
C GLU A 88 7.83 5.72 -0.59
N CYS A 89 7.37 6.33 -1.69
CA CYS A 89 7.15 7.77 -1.79
C CYS A 89 5.69 8.18 -1.48
N TRP A 90 4.81 7.23 -1.15
CA TRP A 90 3.39 7.50 -1.00
C TRP A 90 3.07 8.19 0.33
N THR A 91 2.15 9.16 0.30
CA THR A 91 1.56 9.69 1.53
C THR A 91 0.31 8.88 1.88
N ILE A 92 0.43 7.96 2.85
CA ILE A 92 -0.68 7.09 3.24
C ILE A 92 -1.66 7.85 4.13
N SER A 93 -2.87 8.08 3.63
CA SER A 93 -3.99 8.61 4.41
C SER A 93 -4.76 7.48 5.11
N LYS A 94 -5.61 7.79 6.10
CA LYS A 94 -6.47 6.79 6.75
C LYS A 94 -7.42 6.09 5.76
N GLU A 95 -7.90 6.82 4.76
CA GLU A 95 -8.74 6.25 3.70
C GLU A 95 -7.95 5.28 2.82
N MET A 96 -6.70 5.63 2.51
CA MET A 96 -5.80 4.76 1.75
C MET A 96 -5.48 3.48 2.50
N GLU A 97 -5.20 3.59 3.80
CA GLU A 97 -4.97 2.46 4.68
C GLU A 97 -6.14 1.48 4.68
N LYS A 98 -7.39 1.97 4.83
CA LYS A 98 -8.59 1.15 4.73
C LYS A 98 -8.71 0.43 3.38
N ARG A 99 -8.38 1.12 2.29
CA ARG A 99 -8.44 0.53 0.95
C ARG A 99 -7.38 -0.54 0.73
N LEU A 100 -6.15 -0.32 1.18
CA LEU A 100 -5.06 -1.31 1.11
C LEU A 100 -5.41 -2.58 1.88
N LEU A 101 -5.97 -2.43 3.08
CA LEU A 101 -6.47 -3.57 3.87
C LEU A 101 -7.62 -4.30 3.16
N ALA A 102 -8.56 -3.57 2.56
CA ALA A 102 -9.67 -4.17 1.81
C ALA A 102 -9.19 -4.93 0.56
N ILE A 103 -8.20 -4.40 -0.15
CA ILE A 103 -7.55 -5.04 -1.30
C ILE A 103 -6.87 -6.35 -0.89
N GLU A 104 -6.11 -6.33 0.20
CA GLU A 104 -5.46 -7.53 0.74
C GLU A 104 -6.50 -8.61 1.10
N MET A 105 -7.59 -8.23 1.77
CA MET A 105 -8.68 -9.17 2.09
C MET A 105 -9.39 -9.71 0.87
N TRP A 106 -9.54 -8.90 -0.17
CA TRP A 106 -10.15 -9.36 -1.41
C TRP A 106 -9.28 -10.38 -2.12
N PHE A 107 -7.97 -10.14 -2.25
CA PHE A 107 -7.06 -11.12 -2.83
C PHE A 107 -7.07 -12.44 -2.05
N LEU A 108 -7.03 -12.36 -0.72
CA LEU A 108 -7.10 -13.56 0.13
C LEU A 108 -8.41 -14.32 -0.07
N ARG A 109 -9.57 -13.67 0.03
CA ARG A 109 -10.89 -14.31 -0.20
C ARG A 109 -10.98 -14.95 -1.58
N ARG A 110 -10.37 -14.32 -2.60
CA ARG A 110 -10.32 -14.85 -3.96
C ARG A 110 -9.47 -16.11 -4.06
N ILE A 111 -8.29 -16.12 -3.45
CA ILE A 111 -7.42 -17.32 -3.41
C ILE A 111 -8.08 -18.44 -2.61
N PHE A 112 -8.73 -18.12 -1.50
CA PHE A 112 -9.45 -19.08 -0.66
C PHE A 112 -10.76 -19.57 -1.29
N ARG A 113 -11.20 -18.96 -2.39
CA ARG A 113 -12.50 -19.23 -3.04
C ARG A 113 -13.68 -19.14 -2.07
N ILE A 114 -13.58 -18.25 -1.08
CA ILE A 114 -14.65 -18.02 -0.10
C ILE A 114 -15.78 -17.28 -0.81
N SER A 115 -16.94 -17.90 -0.86
CA SER A 115 -18.13 -17.27 -1.42
C SER A 115 -18.62 -16.16 -0.50
N TRP A 116 -19.27 -15.15 -1.07
CA TRP A 116 -19.92 -14.11 -0.28
C TRP A 116 -21.09 -14.68 0.55
N THR A 117 -21.67 -15.81 0.11
CA THR A 117 -22.76 -16.54 0.77
C THR A 117 -22.33 -17.14 2.10
N GLU A 118 -21.05 -17.48 2.27
CA GLU A 118 -20.51 -18.01 3.54
C GLU A 118 -20.49 -16.98 4.68
N ARG A 119 -20.64 -15.67 4.38
CA ARG A 119 -20.67 -14.56 5.37
C ARG A 119 -19.55 -14.58 6.43
N LYS A 120 -18.41 -15.22 6.13
CA LYS A 120 -17.25 -15.32 7.03
C LYS A 120 -16.64 -13.96 7.35
N THR A 121 -16.33 -13.74 8.62
CA THR A 121 -15.66 -12.52 9.10
C THR A 121 -14.23 -12.42 8.57
N ASN A 122 -13.64 -11.22 8.55
CA ASN A 122 -12.26 -11.06 8.08
C ASN A 122 -11.26 -11.82 8.96
N GLU A 123 -11.55 -11.98 10.25
CA GLU A 123 -10.71 -12.70 11.21
C GLU A 123 -10.73 -14.20 10.93
N GLU A 124 -11.92 -14.79 10.71
CA GLU A 124 -12.07 -16.19 10.32
C GLU A 124 -11.30 -16.51 9.04
N VAL A 125 -11.34 -15.61 8.05
CA VAL A 125 -10.59 -15.77 6.80
C VAL A 125 -9.07 -15.83 7.04
N LEU A 126 -8.54 -15.08 8.01
CA LEU A 126 -7.11 -15.09 8.36
C LEU A 126 -6.74 -16.34 9.17
N HIS A 127 -7.58 -16.71 10.14
CA HIS A 127 -7.37 -17.89 10.99
C HIS A 127 -7.39 -19.20 10.22
N LEU A 128 -8.28 -19.34 9.22
CA LEU A 128 -8.42 -20.56 8.40
C LEU A 128 -7.11 -21.07 7.78
N HIS A 129 -6.17 -20.16 7.51
CA HIS A 129 -4.91 -20.50 6.84
C HIS A 129 -3.68 -19.91 7.54
N GLY A 130 -3.82 -19.46 8.80
CA GLY A 130 -2.72 -18.90 9.60
C GLY A 130 -1.94 -17.80 8.87
N THR A 131 -2.64 -16.98 8.07
CA THR A 131 -2.00 -15.94 7.26
C THR A 131 -2.29 -14.58 7.86
N ASP A 132 -1.24 -13.83 8.21
CA ASP A 132 -1.38 -12.46 8.71
C ASP A 132 -1.44 -11.42 7.59
N ARG A 133 -2.04 -10.27 7.92
CA ARG A 133 -1.96 -9.08 7.07
C ARG A 133 -0.54 -8.57 7.06
N SER A 134 0.01 -8.38 5.87
CA SER A 134 1.42 -8.03 5.67
C SER A 134 1.60 -6.85 4.72
N LEU A 135 0.64 -6.56 3.85
CA LEU A 135 0.80 -5.56 2.81
C LEU A 135 1.09 -4.16 3.36
N LEU A 136 0.26 -3.70 4.29
CA LEU A 136 0.42 -2.36 4.87
C LEU A 136 1.74 -2.24 5.65
N GLN A 137 2.11 -3.28 6.39
CA GLN A 137 3.37 -3.33 7.13
C GLN A 137 4.58 -3.35 6.20
N MET A 138 4.53 -4.11 5.10
CA MET A 138 5.56 -4.13 4.07
C MET A 138 5.75 -2.76 3.43
N ILE A 139 4.67 -2.06 3.09
CA ILE A 139 4.73 -0.70 2.55
C ILE A 139 5.38 0.24 3.57
N ARG A 140 4.91 0.23 4.82
CA ARG A 140 5.46 1.09 5.89
C ARG A 140 6.93 0.81 6.16
N LYS A 141 7.34 -0.46 6.16
CA LYS A 141 8.74 -0.88 6.28
C LYS A 141 9.57 -0.23 5.17
N ARG A 142 9.16 -0.37 3.91
CA ARG A 142 9.85 0.24 2.76
C ARG A 142 9.90 1.77 2.87
N GLN A 143 8.82 2.42 3.30
CA GLN A 143 8.81 3.88 3.52
C GLN A 143 9.84 4.34 4.55
N MET A 144 10.01 3.58 5.63
CA MET A 144 11.02 3.88 6.65
C MET A 144 12.44 3.56 6.17
N GLU A 145 12.64 2.45 5.45
CA GLU A 145 13.92 2.13 4.81
C GLU A 145 14.34 3.24 3.84
N PHE A 146 13.39 3.70 3.01
CA PHE A 146 13.58 4.79 2.05
C PHE A 146 13.87 6.13 2.74
N LEU A 147 13.16 6.47 3.82
CA LEU A 147 13.45 7.67 4.60
C LEU A 147 14.89 7.64 5.15
N GLY A 148 15.30 6.50 5.72
CA GLY A 148 16.67 6.34 6.21
C GLY A 148 17.72 6.46 5.10
N HIS A 149 17.41 5.96 3.90
CA HIS A 149 18.27 6.13 2.74
C HIS A 149 18.37 7.61 2.34
N ILE A 150 17.25 8.33 2.20
CA ILE A 150 17.25 9.74 1.84
C ILE A 150 17.99 10.58 2.87
N ASN A 151 17.79 10.35 4.18
CA ASN A 151 18.44 11.21 5.17
C ASN A 151 19.97 11.05 5.21
N ARG A 152 20.46 9.84 4.90
CA ARG A 152 21.89 9.55 4.85
C ARG A 152 22.55 9.95 3.53
N HIS A 153 21.78 10.02 2.46
CA HIS A 153 22.27 10.49 1.16
C HIS A 153 22.14 12.01 1.05
N ASP A 154 23.18 12.69 0.58
CA ASP A 154 23.14 14.14 0.40
C ASP A 154 22.61 14.52 -0.99
N GLY A 155 21.30 14.31 -1.17
CA GLY A 155 20.59 14.56 -2.43
C GLY A 155 19.53 15.66 -2.34
N LEU A 156 18.96 16.03 -3.49
CA LEU A 156 17.84 16.98 -3.57
C LEU A 156 16.63 16.50 -2.76
N GLU A 157 16.44 15.20 -2.65
CA GLU A 157 15.36 14.57 -1.89
C GLU A 157 15.46 14.91 -0.40
N LYS A 158 16.69 14.94 0.14
CA LYS A 158 16.94 15.32 1.55
C LYS A 158 16.56 16.78 1.77
N LEU A 159 16.95 17.66 0.85
CA LEU A 159 16.54 19.07 0.87
C LEU A 159 15.03 19.22 0.73
N MET A 160 14.35 18.41 -0.08
CA MET A 160 12.89 18.44 -0.19
C MET A 160 12.18 17.97 1.10
N LEU A 161 12.74 17.02 1.83
CA LEU A 161 12.18 16.53 3.09
C LEU A 161 12.40 17.49 4.26
N HIS A 162 13.57 18.14 4.33
CA HIS A 162 13.92 19.11 5.38
C HIS A 162 13.44 20.53 5.06
N GLY A 163 13.37 20.84 3.77
CA GLY A 163 13.16 22.18 3.25
C GLY A 163 11.78 22.72 3.59
N LYS A 164 11.78 23.95 4.09
CA LYS A 164 10.57 24.76 4.22
C LYS A 164 10.49 25.65 2.98
N VAL A 165 9.48 25.42 2.14
CA VAL A 165 9.21 26.32 1.01
C VAL A 165 8.62 27.62 1.57
N GLU A 166 9.24 28.75 1.24
CA GLU A 166 8.73 30.07 1.59
C GLU A 166 7.44 30.37 0.81
N GLY A 167 6.43 30.87 1.52
CA GLY A 167 5.14 31.24 0.93
C GLY A 167 3.95 31.02 1.87
N LYS A 168 2.83 31.65 1.52
CA LYS A 168 1.56 31.47 2.25
C LYS A 168 0.81 30.26 1.69
N ARG A 169 0.40 29.33 2.56
CA ARG A 169 -0.48 28.22 2.18
C ARG A 169 -1.91 28.73 1.99
N ALA A 170 -2.66 28.12 1.08
CA ALA A 170 -4.06 28.44 0.87
C ALA A 170 -4.88 28.19 2.16
N ARG A 171 -5.94 28.98 2.34
CA ARG A 171 -6.87 28.84 3.47
C ARG A 171 -7.63 27.51 3.37
N GLY A 172 -7.70 26.76 4.47
CA GLY A 172 -8.41 25.47 4.55
C GLY A 172 -7.56 24.34 5.13
N ARG A 173 -8.05 23.10 5.01
CA ARG A 173 -7.35 21.90 5.50
C ARG A 173 -6.07 21.66 4.70
N GLN A 174 -4.94 21.61 5.40
CA GLN A 174 -3.66 21.30 4.79
C GLN A 174 -3.62 19.84 4.29
N ARG A 175 -2.97 19.63 3.15
CA ARG A 175 -2.70 18.28 2.65
C ARG A 175 -1.76 17.56 3.62
N GLN A 176 -1.99 16.28 3.83
CA GLN A 176 -1.06 15.46 4.61
C GLN A 176 0.28 15.40 3.88
N THR A 177 1.37 15.56 4.61
CA THR A 177 2.73 15.34 4.09
C THR A 177 3.17 13.90 4.36
N PHE A 178 4.21 13.46 3.65
CA PHE A 178 4.86 12.17 3.90
C PHE A 178 5.29 12.03 5.38
N MET A 179 5.93 13.08 5.93
CA MET A 179 6.33 13.11 7.34
C MET A 179 5.14 13.08 8.31
N ASP A 180 4.01 13.73 7.98
CA ASP A 180 2.80 13.62 8.81
C ASP A 180 2.24 12.20 8.84
N SER A 181 2.31 11.49 7.71
CA SER A 181 1.88 10.09 7.60
C SER A 181 2.77 9.18 8.44
N LEU A 182 4.10 9.34 8.34
CA LEU A 182 5.07 8.58 9.12
C LEU A 182 4.97 8.86 10.61
N SER A 183 4.91 10.13 11.02
CA SER A 183 4.73 10.48 12.44
C SER A 183 3.45 9.89 13.03
N ARG A 184 2.34 9.89 12.26
CA ARG A 184 1.10 9.25 12.69
C ARG A 184 1.28 7.76 12.94
N PHE A 185 2.02 7.09 12.05
CA PHE A 185 2.29 5.66 12.16
C PHE A 185 3.22 5.34 13.34
N THR A 186 4.34 6.04 13.49
CA THR A 186 5.27 5.83 14.61
C THR A 186 4.63 6.11 15.97
N ASN A 187 3.71 7.09 16.02
CA ASN A 187 2.95 7.39 17.23
C ASN A 187 1.92 6.32 17.55
N ALA A 188 1.29 5.71 16.54
CA ALA A 188 0.42 4.55 16.75
C ALA A 188 1.18 3.34 17.32
N SER A 189 2.48 3.22 17.02
CA SER A 189 3.38 2.23 17.63
C SER A 189 3.87 2.61 19.04
N ASN A 190 3.26 3.61 19.69
CA ASN A 190 3.48 4.05 21.07
C ASN A 190 4.88 4.63 21.36
N LYS A 191 5.50 5.26 20.36
CA LYS A 191 6.85 5.87 20.51
C LYS A 191 6.85 7.40 20.61
N ASN A 192 5.71 8.07 20.43
CA ASN A 192 5.55 9.54 20.49
C ASN A 192 6.74 10.30 19.87
N LEU A 193 7.17 9.85 18.69
CA LEU A 193 8.36 10.34 18.01
C LEU A 193 8.04 11.65 17.27
N SER A 194 8.76 12.72 17.63
CA SER A 194 8.69 13.97 16.86
C SER A 194 9.37 13.79 15.49
N LYS A 195 9.02 14.63 14.50
CA LYS A 195 9.65 14.59 13.18
C LYS A 195 11.17 14.74 13.25
N LEU A 196 11.65 15.61 14.15
CA LEU A 196 13.08 15.85 14.35
C LEU A 196 13.79 14.63 14.92
N GLU A 197 13.17 13.95 15.88
CA GLU A 197 13.71 12.73 16.48
C GLU A 197 13.78 11.58 15.46
N ILE A 198 12.80 11.48 14.56
CA ILE A 198 12.85 10.53 13.45
C ILE A 198 14.09 10.80 12.58
N PHE A 199 14.35 12.06 12.20
CA PHE A 199 15.53 12.41 11.41
C PHE A 199 16.84 12.09 12.13
N ARG A 200 16.99 12.47 13.40
CA ARG A 200 18.19 12.14 14.20
C ARG A 200 18.45 10.63 14.23
N ARG A 201 17.41 9.82 14.44
CA ARG A 201 17.55 8.36 14.48
C ARG A 201 17.86 7.72 13.13
N THR A 202 17.55 8.40 12.03
CA THR A 202 17.88 7.88 10.69
C THR A 202 19.38 8.00 10.36
N GLU A 203 20.13 8.85 11.07
CA GLU A 203 21.58 9.02 10.87
C GLU A 203 22.33 7.73 11.25
N ASP A 204 21.99 7.15 12.41
CA ASP A 204 22.53 5.85 12.83
C ASP A 204 21.81 4.70 12.10
N ARG A 205 22.57 3.95 11.31
CA ARG A 205 22.05 2.84 10.50
C ARG A 205 21.49 1.70 11.35
N GLU A 206 22.15 1.34 12.44
CA GLU A 206 21.78 0.18 13.25
C GLU A 206 20.62 0.53 14.19
N ALA A 207 20.65 1.72 14.80
CA ALA A 207 19.50 2.23 15.56
C ALA A 207 18.26 2.38 14.66
N TRP A 208 18.43 2.85 13.41
CA TRP A 208 17.32 2.96 12.46
C TRP A 208 16.74 1.60 12.09
N LYS A 209 17.58 0.62 11.74
CA LYS A 209 17.12 -0.75 11.44
C LYS A 209 16.37 -1.36 12.62
N SER A 210 16.91 -1.22 13.83
CA SER A 210 16.24 -1.71 15.04
C SER A 210 14.88 -1.05 15.25
N LEU A 211 14.78 0.26 15.03
CA LEU A 211 13.52 0.98 15.11
C LEU A 211 12.50 0.50 14.07
N ILE A 212 12.92 0.27 12.82
CA ILE A 212 12.06 -0.28 11.77
C ILE A 212 11.51 -1.63 12.20
N VAL A 213 12.37 -2.53 12.69
CA VAL A 213 11.95 -3.85 13.16
C VAL A 213 10.94 -3.69 14.28
N ASP A 214 11.21 -2.89 15.30
CA ASP A 214 10.29 -2.75 16.43
C ASP A 214 8.94 -2.11 16.04
N VAL A 215 8.96 -1.12 15.14
CA VAL A 215 7.75 -0.42 14.67
C VAL A 215 6.92 -1.29 13.72
N CYS A 216 7.56 -2.12 12.88
CA CYS A 216 6.90 -2.99 11.89
C CYS A 216 6.69 -4.44 12.35
N ALA A 217 7.36 -4.91 13.40
CA ALA A 217 7.23 -6.28 13.92
C ALA A 217 5.98 -6.45 14.80
N ARG A 218 5.27 -5.37 15.13
CA ARG A 218 4.00 -5.49 15.84
C ARG A 218 2.93 -5.98 14.87
N PRO A 219 2.38 -7.19 15.04
CA PRO A 219 1.14 -7.56 14.37
C PRO A 219 0.10 -6.54 14.82
N ASP A 220 -0.56 -5.95 13.82
CA ASP A 220 -1.63 -4.97 13.91
C ASP A 220 -2.45 -5.05 15.21
N THR A 221 -2.05 -4.31 16.26
CA THR A 221 -2.84 -4.15 17.48
C THR A 221 -4.00 -3.20 17.19
N TRP A 222 -5.00 -3.66 16.44
CA TRP A 222 -6.34 -3.08 16.38
C TRP A 222 -7.32 -3.78 17.34
N MET A 223 -6.81 -4.55 18.30
CA MET A 223 -7.59 -5.14 19.38
C MET A 223 -7.09 -4.65 20.74
N LYS A 224 -7.53 -3.45 21.11
CA LYS A 224 -7.94 -3.08 22.47
C LYS A 224 -9.06 -2.05 22.35
#